data_AF-A0A960E555-F1
#
_entry.id   AF-A0A960E555-F1
#
_cell.length_a   1.000
_cell.length_b   1.000
_cell.length_c   1.000
_cell.angle_alpha   90.00
_cell.angle_beta   90.00
_cell.angle_gamma   90.00
#
_symmetry.space_group_name_H-M   'P 1'
#
loop_
_entity.id
_entity.type
_entity.pdbx_description
1 polymer ?
#
loop_
_entity_poly.entity_id
_entity_poly.type
_entity_poly.pdbx_seq_one_letter_code
_entity_poly.pdbx_strand_id
1 'polypeptide(L)'
;MARRTAVVAVAIVGALLATACLPAFPGGASARVTESGGLALLEWDAASDPDLGGEIDRYRIDIDGVQRAVVPASSLRCRLVGLTAGRTYSIVVTAYDRSNEFSGDGGDDGRLTTAYTPASGAGGTPGCTVDADSDGDRLPDAVETGTGTYVSATDTGSSPTDADTDDDGIGDGDEVLGTSAGLDLPAMGTSPVHRDLLFEVDWFDDAVDCGAHSHRISDGAVNRLAAAFAGAPVANPDGTSGIRVAVDRGQGGAFTGGNLVPDADGVIADGVSGGDFTSIKAANFAANREGVFHYV
;
A
#
# COMPACT_ATOMS: atom_id res chain seq x y z
N MET A 1 -18.94 21.01 90.84
CA MET A 1 -18.97 19.99 89.76
C MET A 1 -19.18 20.72 88.44
N ALA A 2 -18.16 20.79 87.59
CA ALA A 2 -18.28 21.30 86.22
C ALA A 2 -17.72 20.24 85.27
N ARG A 3 -18.60 19.53 84.56
CA ARG A 3 -18.23 18.56 83.52
C ARG A 3 -17.81 19.35 82.28
N ARG A 4 -16.54 19.25 81.89
CA ARG A 4 -16.07 19.68 80.56
C ARG A 4 -16.21 18.50 79.60
N THR A 5 -17.12 18.66 78.65
CA THR A 5 -17.39 17.71 77.57
C THR A 5 -16.25 17.78 76.55
N ALA A 6 -15.55 16.67 76.33
CA ALA A 6 -14.57 16.56 75.26
C ALA A 6 -15.31 16.26 73.94
N VAL A 7 -15.16 17.14 72.95
CA VAL A 7 -15.64 16.92 71.58
C VAL A 7 -14.53 16.17 70.83
N VAL A 8 -14.79 14.92 70.45
CA VAL A 8 -13.91 14.15 69.57
C VAL A 8 -14.23 14.54 68.13
N ALA A 9 -13.33 15.24 67.47
CA ALA A 9 -13.41 15.50 66.04
C ALA A 9 -12.99 14.23 65.28
N VAL A 10 -13.94 13.58 64.62
CA VAL A 10 -13.67 12.49 63.69
C VAL A 10 -13.23 13.11 62.37
N ALA A 11 -11.95 13.02 62.05
CA ALA A 11 -11.44 13.37 60.73
C ALA A 11 -11.81 12.24 59.76
N ILE A 12 -12.83 12.46 58.94
CA ILE A 12 -13.10 11.62 57.77
C ILE A 12 -12.04 11.99 56.74
N VAL A 13 -11.00 11.17 56.62
CA VAL A 13 -10.09 11.22 55.47
C VAL A 13 -10.89 10.71 54.28
N GLY A 14 -11.53 11.61 53.54
CA GLY A 14 -12.08 11.31 52.24
C GLY A 14 -10.91 10.94 51.33
N ALA A 15 -10.78 9.67 50.97
CA ALA A 15 -9.94 9.28 49.86
C ALA A 15 -10.51 9.97 48.61
N LEU A 16 -9.82 11.00 48.12
CA LEU A 16 -9.99 11.47 46.75
C LEU A 16 -9.59 10.27 45.89
N LEU A 17 -10.58 9.54 45.38
CA LEU A 17 -10.38 8.67 44.22
C LEU A 17 -10.11 9.64 43.07
N ALA A 18 -8.84 9.96 42.83
CA ALA A 18 -8.44 10.51 41.54
C ALA A 18 -8.81 9.44 40.52
N THR A 19 -9.78 9.74 39.65
CA THR A 19 -10.05 8.93 38.46
C THR A 19 -8.75 8.83 37.68
N ALA A 20 -8.17 7.62 37.64
CA ALA A 20 -7.11 7.28 36.70
C ALA A 20 -7.60 7.65 35.30
N CYS A 21 -6.74 8.29 34.52
CA CYS A 21 -7.15 8.72 33.20
C CYS A 21 -7.04 7.50 32.29
N LEU A 22 -8.13 7.17 31.60
CA LEU A 22 -8.13 6.05 30.69
C LEU A 22 -7.23 6.35 29.48
N PRO A 23 -6.68 5.31 28.83
CA PRO A 23 -6.20 5.40 27.46
C PRO A 23 -7.22 6.13 26.57
N ALA A 24 -6.76 6.91 25.61
CA ALA A 24 -7.62 7.67 24.74
C ALA A 24 -7.01 7.80 23.35
N PHE A 25 -7.86 7.71 22.34
CA PHE A 25 -7.46 8.13 20.99
C PHE A 25 -7.59 9.66 20.90
N PRO A 26 -6.74 10.34 20.12
CA PRO A 26 -6.89 11.78 19.94
C PRO A 26 -8.18 12.10 19.18
N GLY A 27 -8.81 13.23 19.51
CA GLY A 27 -10.02 13.67 18.82
C GLY A 27 -9.85 13.72 17.30
N GLY A 28 -10.75 13.04 16.59
CA GLY A 28 -10.69 12.88 15.12
C GLY A 28 -9.91 11.66 14.64
N ALA A 29 -9.37 10.84 15.55
CA ALA A 29 -8.78 9.55 15.24
C ALA A 29 -9.77 8.63 14.52
N SER A 30 -9.23 7.77 13.67
CA SER A 30 -10.00 6.87 12.83
C SER A 30 -9.33 5.51 12.70
N ALA A 31 -10.16 4.48 12.51
CA ALA A 31 -9.74 3.20 11.97
C ALA A 31 -10.25 3.10 10.54
N ARG A 32 -9.38 2.74 9.60
CA ARG A 32 -9.70 2.62 8.18
C ARG A 32 -9.24 1.28 7.65
N VAL A 33 -9.98 0.74 6.70
CA VAL A 33 -9.53 -0.42 5.93
C VAL A 33 -9.21 0.04 4.51
N THR A 34 -7.99 -0.24 4.07
CA THR A 34 -7.56 -0.05 2.68
C THR A 34 -7.44 -1.42 2.02
N GLU A 35 -7.89 -1.53 0.76
CA GLU A 35 -7.75 -2.74 -0.04
C GLU A 35 -6.86 -2.42 -1.25
N SER A 36 -5.78 -3.19 -1.42
CA SER A 36 -4.96 -3.15 -2.64
C SER A 36 -4.57 -4.56 -3.05
N GLY A 37 -4.74 -4.90 -4.33
CA GLY A 37 -4.47 -6.25 -4.85
C GLY A 37 -5.32 -7.39 -4.25
N GLY A 38 -6.32 -7.09 -3.41
CA GLY A 38 -7.05 -8.08 -2.61
C GLY A 38 -6.51 -8.28 -1.19
N LEU A 39 -5.47 -7.54 -0.80
CA LEU A 39 -5.03 -7.41 0.59
C LEU A 39 -5.83 -6.33 1.30
N ALA A 40 -6.56 -6.71 2.35
CA ALA A 40 -7.28 -5.79 3.22
C ALA A 40 -6.43 -5.45 4.45
N LEU A 41 -6.00 -4.19 4.56
CA LEU A 41 -5.19 -3.68 5.67
C LEU A 41 -6.04 -2.78 6.55
N LEU A 42 -6.18 -3.16 7.83
CA LEU A 42 -6.74 -2.29 8.87
C LEU A 42 -5.62 -1.41 9.41
N GLU A 43 -5.81 -0.09 9.36
CA GLU A 43 -4.91 0.91 9.94
C GLU A 43 -5.67 1.78 10.95
N TRP A 44 -4.99 2.23 12.01
CA TRP A 44 -5.57 3.12 13.00
C TRP A 44 -4.59 4.16 13.53
N ASP A 45 -5.10 5.28 13.99
CA ASP A 45 -4.32 6.31 14.67
C ASP A 45 -3.89 5.82 16.08
N ALA A 46 -2.70 6.25 16.52
CA ALA A 46 -2.18 5.85 17.83
C ALA A 46 -3.00 6.45 18.98
N ALA A 47 -3.30 5.64 19.99
CA ALA A 47 -3.79 6.11 21.28
C ALA A 47 -2.64 6.60 22.17
N SER A 48 -2.98 7.40 23.18
CA SER A 48 -2.08 7.75 24.27
C SER A 48 -2.78 7.53 25.60
N ASP A 49 -2.00 7.41 26.66
CA ASP A 49 -2.52 7.37 28.02
C ASP A 49 -1.84 8.50 28.80
N PRO A 50 -2.62 9.41 29.42
CA PRO A 50 -2.07 10.59 30.08
C PRO A 50 -1.61 10.33 31.52
N ASP A 51 -1.76 9.11 32.05
CA ASP A 51 -1.26 8.74 33.36
C ASP A 51 0.27 8.63 33.39
N LEU A 52 0.85 8.83 34.57
CA LEU A 52 2.30 8.82 34.78
C LEU A 52 2.84 7.38 34.66
N GLY A 53 3.38 7.04 33.49
CA GLY A 53 3.75 5.66 33.13
C GLY A 53 2.69 4.93 32.29
N GLY A 54 1.62 5.65 31.92
CA GLY A 54 0.55 5.24 30.99
C GLY A 54 1.07 5.17 29.56
N GLU A 55 1.85 4.14 29.26
CA GLU A 55 2.11 3.75 27.87
C GLU A 55 1.03 2.77 27.44
N ILE A 56 0.55 2.92 26.21
CA ILE A 56 -0.26 1.88 25.58
C ILE A 56 0.56 0.60 25.56
N ASP A 57 -0.06 -0.49 26.01
CA ASP A 57 0.52 -1.84 26.03
C ASP A 57 0.20 -2.58 24.73
N ARG A 58 -1.06 -2.49 24.30
CA ARG A 58 -1.58 -3.25 23.15
C ARG A 58 -2.87 -2.65 22.60
N TYR A 59 -3.21 -3.09 21.39
CA TYR A 59 -4.53 -2.91 20.81
C TYR A 59 -5.25 -4.27 20.72
N ARG A 60 -6.55 -4.29 21.04
CA ARG A 60 -7.45 -5.41 20.80
C ARG A 60 -8.30 -5.12 19.58
N ILE A 61 -8.39 -6.08 18.67
CA ILE A 61 -9.20 -5.99 17.46
C ILE A 61 -10.36 -6.97 17.60
N ASP A 62 -11.58 -6.43 17.59
CA ASP A 62 -12.82 -7.18 17.59
C ASP A 62 -13.46 -7.12 16.20
N ILE A 63 -13.87 -8.28 15.65
CA ILE A 63 -14.62 -8.37 14.39
C ILE A 63 -15.97 -9.00 14.69
N ASP A 64 -17.05 -8.27 14.36
CA ASP A 64 -18.44 -8.57 14.71
C ASP A 64 -18.64 -8.80 16.22
N GLY A 65 -17.95 -8.00 17.04
CA GLY A 65 -18.01 -8.06 18.50
C GLY A 65 -17.25 -9.24 19.13
N VAL A 66 -16.48 -10.00 18.33
CA VAL A 66 -15.64 -11.11 18.81
C VAL A 66 -14.17 -10.69 18.73
N GLN A 67 -13.43 -10.81 19.82
CA GLN A 67 -11.98 -10.60 19.83
C GLN A 67 -11.30 -11.54 18.83
N ARG A 68 -10.65 -10.98 17.80
CA ARG A 68 -9.92 -11.73 16.77
C ARG A 68 -8.42 -11.59 16.86
N ALA A 69 -7.93 -10.47 17.37
CA ALA A 69 -6.50 -10.25 17.52
C ALA A 69 -6.19 -9.37 18.73
N VAL A 70 -4.95 -9.52 19.21
CA VAL A 70 -4.30 -8.63 20.16
C VAL A 70 -2.93 -8.33 19.57
N VAL A 71 -2.62 -7.04 19.37
CA VAL A 71 -1.43 -6.58 18.68
C VAL A 71 -0.64 -5.63 19.59
N PRO A 72 0.70 -5.62 19.54
CA PRO A 72 1.51 -4.79 20.43
C PRO A 72 1.27 -3.30 20.13
N ALA A 73 1.54 -2.43 21.10
CA ALA A 73 1.37 -0.98 20.96
C ALA A 73 2.19 -0.36 19.83
N SER A 74 3.28 -1.00 19.40
CA SER A 74 4.09 -0.59 18.25
C SER A 74 3.41 -0.83 16.89
N SER A 75 2.36 -1.64 16.86
CA SER A 75 1.58 -1.91 15.65
C SER A 75 0.39 -0.97 15.56
N LEU A 76 0.31 -0.25 14.43
CA LEU A 76 -0.82 0.60 14.06
C LEU A 76 -1.54 0.09 12.81
N ARG A 77 -1.21 -1.13 12.38
CA ARG A 77 -1.82 -1.81 11.25
C ARG A 77 -1.86 -3.31 11.46
N CYS A 78 -2.82 -4.00 10.85
CA CYS A 78 -2.83 -5.45 10.69
C CYS A 78 -3.62 -5.86 9.44
N ARG A 79 -3.25 -7.00 8.84
CA ARG A 79 -3.95 -7.56 7.68
C ARG A 79 -5.19 -8.31 8.13
N LEU A 80 -6.33 -7.98 7.53
CA LEU A 80 -7.58 -8.69 7.74
C LEU A 80 -7.60 -9.96 6.91
N VAL A 81 -7.92 -11.09 7.54
CA VAL A 81 -7.92 -12.41 6.91
C VAL A 81 -9.23 -13.16 7.17
N GLY A 82 -9.54 -14.15 6.32
CA GLY A 82 -10.71 -15.02 6.50
C GLY A 82 -12.05 -14.31 6.31
N LEU A 83 -12.07 -13.13 5.69
CA LEU A 83 -13.29 -12.41 5.36
C LEU A 83 -13.97 -13.00 4.12
N THR A 84 -15.29 -12.89 4.06
CA THR A 84 -16.13 -13.37 2.95
C THR A 84 -16.55 -12.20 2.07
N ALA A 85 -16.33 -12.32 0.77
CA ALA A 85 -16.70 -11.30 -0.22
C ALA A 85 -18.18 -10.87 -0.07
N GLY A 86 -18.44 -9.56 -0.13
CA GLY A 86 -19.78 -8.97 -0.09
C GLY A 86 -20.45 -8.97 1.29
N ARG A 87 -19.82 -9.52 2.33
CA ARG A 87 -20.33 -9.44 3.71
C ARG A 87 -19.74 -8.22 4.42
N THR A 88 -20.59 -7.35 4.96
CA THR A 88 -20.13 -6.26 5.83
C THR A 88 -19.75 -6.78 7.21
N TYR A 89 -18.56 -6.41 7.67
CA TYR A 89 -18.02 -6.70 8.98
C TYR A 89 -17.93 -5.41 9.80
N SER A 90 -18.26 -5.49 11.09
CA SER A 90 -17.99 -4.43 12.06
C SER A 90 -16.62 -4.69 12.70
N ILE A 91 -15.71 -3.73 12.63
CA ILE A 91 -14.35 -3.84 13.15
C ILE A 91 -14.15 -2.77 14.23
N VAL A 92 -13.64 -3.16 15.38
CA VAL A 92 -13.41 -2.28 16.52
C VAL A 92 -11.98 -2.42 17.01
N VAL A 93 -11.29 -1.28 17.18
CA VAL A 93 -9.96 -1.20 17.77
C VAL A 93 -10.08 -0.59 19.17
N THR A 94 -9.59 -1.31 20.17
CA THR A 94 -9.58 -0.87 21.58
C THR A 94 -8.14 -0.79 22.07
N ALA A 95 -7.72 0.39 22.57
CA ALA A 95 -6.41 0.53 23.21
C ALA A 95 -6.47 0.05 24.67
N TYR A 96 -5.41 -0.60 25.12
CA TYR A 96 -5.20 -1.03 26.50
C TYR A 96 -3.84 -0.58 27.00
N ASP A 97 -3.77 -0.12 28.25
CA ASP A 97 -2.52 0.15 28.95
C ASP A 97 -2.00 -1.10 29.71
N ARG A 98 -0.90 -0.92 30.46
CA ARG A 98 -0.31 -1.99 31.29
C ARG A 98 -1.14 -2.32 32.52
N SER A 99 -1.99 -1.40 32.99
CA SER A 99 -2.94 -1.62 34.09
C SER A 99 -4.21 -2.34 33.64
N ASN A 100 -4.32 -2.64 32.34
CA ASN A 100 -5.47 -3.27 31.71
C ASN A 100 -6.73 -2.38 31.72
N GLU A 101 -6.53 -1.08 31.81
CA GLU A 101 -7.50 -0.03 31.53
C GLU A 101 -7.62 0.10 30.01
N PHE A 102 -8.82 0.46 29.54
CA PHE A 102 -9.11 0.51 28.11
C PHE A 102 -9.71 1.85 27.74
N SER A 103 -9.67 2.16 26.44
CA SER A 103 -10.07 3.46 25.92
C SER A 103 -11.56 3.82 26.01
N GLY A 104 -12.34 3.17 26.87
CA GLY A 104 -13.77 3.41 27.02
C GLY A 104 -14.63 2.83 25.88
N ASP A 105 -15.95 2.85 26.06
CA ASP A 105 -16.91 2.21 25.14
C ASP A 105 -17.50 3.18 24.08
N GLY A 106 -17.01 4.42 23.97
CA GLY A 106 -17.42 5.42 22.95
C GLY A 106 -17.08 6.87 23.31
N GLY A 107 -17.28 7.79 22.35
CA GLY A 107 -16.88 9.22 22.42
C GLY A 107 -15.83 9.57 21.35
N ASP A 108 -15.54 10.86 21.15
CA ASP A 108 -14.56 11.33 20.13
C ASP A 108 -13.14 10.76 20.36
N ASP A 109 -12.86 10.30 21.59
CA ASP A 109 -11.57 9.78 22.05
C ASP A 109 -11.63 8.29 22.48
N GLY A 110 -12.77 7.62 22.21
CA GLY A 110 -13.09 6.26 22.65
C GLY A 110 -12.59 5.14 21.73
N ARG A 111 -13.19 3.94 21.76
CA ARG A 111 -12.93 2.89 20.76
C ARG A 111 -13.12 3.40 19.32
N LEU A 112 -12.18 3.04 18.44
CA LEU A 112 -12.32 3.29 17.01
C LEU A 112 -13.17 2.18 16.38
N THR A 113 -14.18 2.57 15.61
CA THR A 113 -15.08 1.63 14.93
C THR A 113 -15.09 1.93 13.43
N THR A 114 -15.01 0.89 12.62
CA THR A 114 -15.13 0.96 11.17
C THR A 114 -15.91 -0.22 10.63
N ALA A 115 -16.46 -0.07 9.44
CA ALA A 115 -17.16 -1.15 8.75
C ALA A 115 -16.47 -1.43 7.43
N TYR A 116 -16.32 -2.70 7.08
CA TYR A 116 -15.64 -3.11 5.86
C TYR A 116 -16.42 -4.21 5.14
N THR A 117 -16.60 -4.06 3.83
CA THR A 117 -17.22 -5.06 2.95
C THR A 117 -16.21 -5.42 1.89
N PRO A 118 -15.56 -6.59 1.98
CA PRO A 118 -14.50 -6.94 1.05
C PRO A 118 -15.07 -7.24 -0.34
N ALA A 119 -14.38 -6.79 -1.38
CA ALA A 119 -14.74 -7.09 -2.76
C ALA A 119 -14.42 -8.56 -3.12
N SER A 120 -13.40 -9.13 -2.47
CA SER A 120 -12.89 -10.48 -2.69
C SER A 120 -12.69 -11.23 -1.37
N GLY A 121 -12.55 -12.56 -1.40
CA GLY A 121 -12.31 -13.37 -0.19
C GLY A 121 -13.10 -14.67 -0.15
N ALA A 122 -12.38 -15.78 0.00
CA ALA A 122 -12.93 -17.14 0.00
C ALA A 122 -13.71 -17.49 1.30
N GLY A 123 -13.70 -16.60 2.30
CA GLY A 123 -14.23 -16.87 3.63
C GLY A 123 -13.27 -17.71 4.49
N GLY A 124 -13.58 -17.80 5.77
CA GLY A 124 -12.75 -18.44 6.78
C GLY A 124 -13.12 -17.95 8.17
N THR A 125 -12.20 -18.11 9.12
CA THR A 125 -12.32 -17.47 10.43
C THR A 125 -11.78 -16.04 10.32
N PRO A 126 -12.61 -14.99 10.54
CA PRO A 126 -12.12 -13.62 10.53
C PRO A 126 -10.97 -13.44 11.53
N GLY A 127 -9.92 -12.77 11.09
CA GLY A 127 -8.71 -12.53 11.86
C GLY A 127 -8.09 -11.18 11.52
N CYS A 128 -7.15 -10.73 12.36
CA CYS A 128 -6.21 -9.68 12.01
C CYS A 128 -4.80 -10.13 12.37
N THR A 129 -3.87 -10.10 11.42
CA THR A 129 -2.49 -10.54 11.62
C THR A 129 -1.54 -9.37 11.45
N VAL A 130 -0.66 -9.16 12.43
CA VAL A 130 0.51 -8.29 12.25
C VAL A 130 1.55 -9.17 11.61
N ASP A 131 1.68 -9.03 10.31
CA ASP A 131 2.65 -9.76 9.54
C ASP A 131 3.95 -8.94 9.51
N ALA A 132 5.08 -9.62 9.64
CA ALA A 132 6.37 -9.00 9.37
C ALA A 132 6.44 -8.62 7.88
N ASP A 133 7.30 -7.66 7.60
CA ASP A 133 7.66 -7.17 6.27
C ASP A 133 9.17 -6.95 6.38
N SER A 134 9.91 -8.00 6.03
CA SER A 134 11.32 -8.17 6.41
C SER A 134 12.27 -7.41 5.49
N ASP A 135 11.87 -7.09 4.26
CA ASP A 135 12.63 -6.28 3.30
C ASP A 135 12.03 -4.88 3.07
N GLY A 136 10.82 -4.61 3.52
CA GLY A 136 10.20 -3.28 3.51
C GLY A 136 9.57 -2.90 2.17
N ASP A 137 9.21 -3.87 1.33
CA ASP A 137 8.65 -3.65 0.00
C ASP A 137 7.13 -3.37 -0.01
N ARG A 138 6.49 -3.44 1.18
CA ARG A 138 5.05 -3.29 1.49
C ARG A 138 4.21 -4.56 1.33
N LEU A 139 4.80 -5.68 0.94
CA LEU A 139 4.21 -7.00 1.06
C LEU A 139 4.57 -7.58 2.43
N PRO A 140 3.62 -8.23 3.12
CA PRO A 140 3.98 -8.94 4.32
C PRO A 140 4.60 -10.31 4.00
N ASP A 141 5.63 -10.75 4.75
CA ASP A 141 6.34 -12.03 4.55
C ASP A 141 5.39 -13.23 4.36
N ALA A 142 4.20 -13.18 4.99
CA ALA A 142 3.20 -14.23 4.93
C ALA A 142 2.49 -14.39 3.56
N VAL A 143 2.57 -13.39 2.67
CA VAL A 143 2.04 -13.47 1.30
C VAL A 143 3.14 -13.80 0.28
N GLU A 144 4.40 -13.68 0.69
CA GLU A 144 5.60 -13.88 -0.11
C GLU A 144 6.11 -15.31 0.02
N THR A 145 5.54 -16.19 -0.79
CA THR A 145 5.68 -17.63 -0.58
C THR A 145 7.03 -18.20 -1.00
N GLY A 146 7.89 -17.41 -1.66
CA GLY A 146 9.20 -17.83 -2.16
C GLY A 146 9.13 -18.98 -3.17
N THR A 147 7.96 -19.18 -3.79
CA THR A 147 7.73 -20.29 -4.73
C THR A 147 8.20 -19.97 -6.14
N GLY A 148 8.52 -18.70 -6.43
CA GLY A 148 8.77 -18.20 -7.78
C GLY A 148 7.52 -18.18 -8.67
N THR A 149 6.32 -18.50 -8.14
CA THR A 149 5.09 -18.51 -8.94
C THR A 149 4.10 -17.50 -8.39
N TYR A 150 3.81 -16.46 -9.16
CA TYR A 150 2.76 -15.52 -8.80
C TYR A 150 1.38 -16.16 -8.97
N VAL A 151 0.64 -16.27 -7.87
CA VAL A 151 -0.75 -16.77 -7.86
C VAL A 151 -1.74 -15.63 -7.60
N SER A 152 -1.44 -14.75 -6.64
CA SER A 152 -2.28 -13.61 -6.26
C SER A 152 -1.53 -12.65 -5.34
N ALA A 153 -2.10 -11.50 -4.98
CA ALA A 153 -1.51 -10.64 -3.95
C ALA A 153 -1.44 -11.27 -2.55
N THR A 154 -2.13 -12.40 -2.32
CA THR A 154 -2.03 -13.18 -1.07
C THR A 154 -1.08 -14.37 -1.15
N ASP A 155 -0.49 -14.60 -2.33
CA ASP A 155 0.45 -15.69 -2.65
C ASP A 155 1.26 -15.24 -3.87
N THR A 156 2.24 -14.36 -3.63
CA THR A 156 2.95 -13.59 -4.67
C THR A 156 4.08 -14.39 -5.31
N GLY A 157 4.57 -15.43 -4.63
CA GLY A 157 5.75 -16.18 -5.05
C GLY A 157 7.09 -15.44 -4.88
N SER A 158 7.06 -14.14 -4.52
CA SER A 158 8.23 -13.32 -4.18
C SER A 158 8.95 -13.82 -2.93
N SER A 159 10.17 -13.35 -2.73
CA SER A 159 11.01 -13.66 -1.58
C SER A 159 10.70 -12.69 -0.43
N PRO A 160 10.39 -13.18 0.79
CA PRO A 160 10.08 -12.33 1.95
C PRO A 160 11.28 -11.55 2.51
N THR A 161 12.41 -11.55 1.82
CA THR A 161 13.65 -10.91 2.30
C THR A 161 14.41 -10.20 1.17
N ASP A 162 13.77 -10.06 0.03
CA ASP A 162 14.30 -9.43 -1.16
C ASP A 162 13.21 -8.59 -1.83
N ALA A 163 13.31 -7.27 -1.71
CA ALA A 163 12.23 -6.34 -2.10
C ALA A 163 11.98 -6.22 -3.62
N ASP A 164 12.83 -6.84 -4.44
CA ASP A 164 12.77 -6.89 -5.91
C ASP A 164 13.26 -8.29 -6.31
N THR A 165 12.38 -9.28 -6.22
CA THR A 165 12.75 -10.70 -6.29
C THR A 165 13.30 -11.10 -7.66
N ASP A 166 12.93 -10.38 -8.72
CA ASP A 166 13.40 -10.70 -10.08
C ASP A 166 14.52 -9.79 -10.62
N ASP A 167 14.90 -8.75 -9.89
CA ASP A 167 15.95 -7.78 -10.20
C ASP A 167 15.69 -6.95 -11.46
N ASP A 168 14.45 -6.54 -11.74
CA ASP A 168 14.14 -5.65 -12.87
C ASP A 168 14.15 -4.15 -12.51
N GLY A 169 14.24 -3.82 -11.22
CA GLY A 169 14.25 -2.46 -10.69
C GLY A 169 12.87 -1.94 -10.27
N ILE A 170 11.82 -2.76 -10.33
CA ILE A 170 10.48 -2.51 -9.81
C ILE A 170 10.29 -3.40 -8.58
N GLY A 171 9.92 -2.81 -7.44
CA GLY A 171 9.78 -3.60 -6.22
C GLY A 171 8.55 -4.51 -6.25
N ASP A 172 8.64 -5.69 -5.63
CA ASP A 172 7.58 -6.71 -5.67
C ASP A 172 6.22 -6.13 -5.20
N GLY A 173 6.22 -5.37 -4.11
CA GLY A 173 5.04 -4.68 -3.64
C GLY A 173 4.49 -3.59 -4.56
N ASP A 174 5.33 -2.90 -5.34
CA ASP A 174 4.88 -1.95 -6.37
C ASP A 174 4.19 -2.69 -7.52
N GLU A 175 4.71 -3.85 -7.93
CA GLU A 175 4.12 -4.66 -8.99
C GLU A 175 2.81 -5.34 -8.59
N VAL A 176 2.66 -5.68 -7.30
CA VAL A 176 1.46 -6.35 -6.78
C VAL A 176 0.38 -5.37 -6.33
N LEU A 177 0.75 -4.22 -5.78
CA LEU A 177 -0.18 -3.27 -5.16
C LEU A 177 -0.33 -1.95 -5.93
N GLY A 178 0.48 -1.73 -6.97
CA GLY A 178 0.69 -0.42 -7.57
C GLY A 178 1.59 0.47 -6.72
N THR A 179 2.15 1.51 -7.33
CA THR A 179 3.06 2.42 -6.62
C THR A 179 2.30 3.33 -5.66
N SER A 180 2.97 3.78 -4.60
CA SER A 180 2.42 4.79 -3.69
C SER A 180 2.08 6.13 -4.37
N ALA A 181 2.66 6.40 -5.54
CA ALA A 181 2.37 7.56 -6.38
C ALA A 181 1.16 7.36 -7.32
N GLY A 182 0.45 6.23 -7.20
CA GLY A 182 -0.80 5.96 -7.91
C GLY A 182 -0.63 5.39 -9.32
N LEU A 183 0.52 4.78 -9.62
CA LEU A 183 0.73 4.06 -10.88
C LEU A 183 0.24 2.61 -10.73
N ASP A 184 -0.72 2.21 -11.56
CA ASP A 184 -1.34 0.88 -11.53
C ASP A 184 -0.54 -0.14 -12.35
N LEU A 185 0.62 -0.53 -11.81
CA LEU A 185 1.50 -1.55 -12.39
C LEU A 185 0.84 -2.94 -12.52
N PRO A 186 0.01 -3.41 -11.55
CA PRO A 186 -0.76 -4.64 -11.74
C PRO A 186 -1.62 -4.62 -13.01
N ALA A 187 -2.28 -3.50 -13.32
CA ALA A 187 -3.07 -3.37 -14.55
C ALA A 187 -2.22 -3.28 -15.83
N MET A 188 -0.92 -2.97 -15.70
CA MET A 188 0.06 -3.00 -16.80
C MET A 188 0.65 -4.39 -17.02
N GLY A 189 0.43 -5.32 -16.08
CA GLY A 189 0.82 -6.73 -16.20
C GLY A 189 2.24 -7.02 -15.76
N THR A 190 2.78 -6.25 -14.82
CA THR A 190 4.06 -6.53 -14.17
C THR A 190 3.98 -7.77 -13.28
N SER A 191 5.10 -8.36 -12.87
CA SER A 191 5.12 -9.54 -11.98
C SER A 191 6.36 -9.59 -11.10
N PRO A 192 6.19 -9.85 -9.78
CA PRO A 192 7.28 -9.92 -8.79
C PRO A 192 8.21 -11.14 -8.90
N VAL A 193 8.16 -11.87 -10.01
CA VAL A 193 8.90 -13.12 -10.19
C VAL A 193 9.35 -13.31 -11.64
N HIS A 194 9.20 -12.30 -12.49
CA HIS A 194 9.66 -12.31 -13.86
C HIS A 194 9.84 -10.90 -14.38
N ARG A 195 11.07 -10.58 -14.79
CA ARG A 195 11.49 -9.24 -15.18
C ARG A 195 10.61 -8.57 -16.23
N ASP A 196 10.30 -7.32 -15.99
CA ASP A 196 9.59 -6.39 -16.86
C ASP A 196 10.49 -5.23 -17.32
N LEU A 197 10.04 -4.57 -18.38
CA LEU A 197 10.63 -3.34 -18.87
C LEU A 197 9.54 -2.47 -19.47
N LEU A 198 9.33 -1.29 -18.89
CA LEU A 198 8.25 -0.40 -19.29
C LEU A 198 8.83 0.80 -20.04
N PHE A 199 8.27 1.08 -21.22
CA PHE A 199 8.61 2.23 -22.04
C PHE A 199 7.41 3.14 -22.18
N GLU A 200 7.65 4.45 -22.08
CA GLU A 200 6.71 5.46 -22.57
C GLU A 200 7.27 6.01 -23.87
N VAL A 201 6.48 5.94 -24.93
CA VAL A 201 6.87 6.38 -26.26
C VAL A 201 5.90 7.45 -26.72
N ASP A 202 6.42 8.66 -26.70
CA ASP A 202 5.77 9.80 -27.35
C ASP A 202 6.10 9.79 -28.84
N TRP A 203 5.35 10.57 -29.62
CA TRP A 203 5.57 10.63 -31.06
C TRP A 203 5.31 12.00 -31.65
N PHE A 204 5.87 12.21 -32.83
CA PHE A 204 5.58 13.36 -33.69
C PHE A 204 4.72 12.93 -34.87
N ASP A 205 3.89 13.85 -35.36
CA ASP A 205 3.22 13.73 -36.65
C ASP A 205 3.72 14.88 -37.52
N ASP A 206 4.26 14.56 -38.70
CA ASP A 206 4.81 15.55 -39.62
C ASP A 206 4.39 15.30 -41.07
N ALA A 207 4.73 16.25 -41.94
CA ALA A 207 4.67 16.11 -43.39
C ALA A 207 5.95 16.64 -44.05
N VAL A 208 7.09 16.53 -43.34
CA VAL A 208 8.40 16.99 -43.83
C VAL A 208 9.03 15.86 -44.66
N ASP A 209 9.65 16.23 -45.78
CA ASP A 209 10.26 15.34 -46.79
C ASP A 209 9.32 14.35 -47.50
N CYS A 210 8.13 14.06 -46.96
CA CYS A 210 7.13 13.19 -47.55
C CYS A 210 5.69 13.60 -47.17
N GLY A 211 4.70 12.79 -47.56
CA GLY A 211 3.30 13.08 -47.21
C GLY A 211 3.06 13.02 -45.69
N ALA A 212 1.96 13.63 -45.24
CA ALA A 212 1.58 13.60 -43.83
C ALA A 212 1.52 12.17 -43.28
N HIS A 213 2.23 11.92 -42.17
CA HIS A 213 2.32 10.61 -41.54
C HIS A 213 2.57 10.75 -40.03
N SER A 214 2.42 9.63 -39.33
CA SER A 214 2.65 9.55 -37.89
C SER A 214 3.88 8.72 -37.60
N HIS A 215 4.69 9.17 -36.64
CA HIS A 215 5.83 8.42 -36.12
C HIS A 215 5.43 7.53 -34.93
N ARG A 216 4.14 7.50 -34.58
CA ARG A 216 3.63 6.61 -33.54
C ARG A 216 3.99 5.16 -33.85
N ILE A 217 4.69 4.52 -32.94
CA ILE A 217 5.12 3.13 -33.11
C ILE A 217 3.92 2.22 -33.36
N SER A 218 3.98 1.43 -34.44
CA SER A 218 2.90 0.50 -34.80
C SER A 218 2.85 -0.72 -33.87
N ASP A 219 1.68 -1.36 -33.75
CA ASP A 219 1.52 -2.62 -33.01
C ASP A 219 2.49 -3.70 -33.50
N GLY A 220 2.71 -3.78 -34.81
CA GLY A 220 3.66 -4.73 -35.39
C GLY A 220 5.10 -4.49 -34.96
N ALA A 221 5.49 -3.24 -34.68
CA ALA A 221 6.82 -2.91 -34.17
C ALA A 221 6.93 -3.21 -32.66
N VAL A 222 5.92 -2.83 -31.87
CA VAL A 222 5.84 -3.19 -30.45
C VAL A 222 5.92 -4.70 -30.26
N ASN A 223 5.16 -5.48 -31.04
CA ASN A 223 5.17 -6.94 -30.97
C ASN A 223 6.53 -7.55 -31.32
N ARG A 224 7.29 -6.94 -32.24
CA ARG A 224 8.66 -7.38 -32.55
C ARG A 224 9.63 -7.09 -31.41
N LEU A 225 9.52 -5.92 -30.79
CA LEU A 225 10.31 -5.56 -29.61
C LEU A 225 10.05 -6.54 -28.46
N ALA A 226 8.77 -6.73 -28.11
CA ALA A 226 8.36 -7.65 -27.05
C ALA A 226 8.83 -9.08 -27.34
N ALA A 227 8.69 -9.58 -28.57
CA ALA A 227 9.16 -10.92 -28.94
C ALA A 227 10.70 -11.07 -28.84
N ALA A 228 11.45 -10.00 -29.14
CA ALA A 228 12.91 -10.04 -29.02
C ALA A 228 13.36 -10.16 -27.55
N PHE A 229 12.76 -9.39 -26.65
CA PHE A 229 13.06 -9.43 -25.22
C PHE A 229 12.52 -10.70 -24.53
N ALA A 230 11.35 -11.18 -24.93
CA ALA A 230 10.83 -12.48 -24.46
C ALA A 230 11.74 -13.66 -24.86
N GLY A 231 12.54 -13.52 -25.92
CA GLY A 231 13.54 -14.51 -26.33
C GLY A 231 14.92 -14.32 -25.69
N ALA A 232 15.12 -13.32 -24.83
CA ALA A 232 16.41 -13.07 -24.21
C ALA A 232 16.79 -14.20 -23.23
N PRO A 233 18.08 -14.62 -23.17
CA PRO A 233 18.53 -15.68 -22.27
C PRO A 233 18.74 -15.17 -20.85
N VAL A 234 17.73 -14.51 -20.30
CA VAL A 234 17.70 -13.94 -18.95
C VAL A 234 16.78 -14.83 -18.12
N ALA A 235 17.30 -15.47 -17.07
CA ALA A 235 16.52 -16.35 -16.22
C ALA A 235 15.69 -15.54 -15.22
N ASN A 236 14.51 -16.06 -14.87
CA ASN A 236 13.59 -15.45 -13.91
C ASN A 236 13.31 -16.41 -12.73
N PRO A 237 12.91 -15.89 -11.56
CA PRO A 237 12.46 -16.69 -10.42
C PRO A 237 11.36 -17.71 -10.76
N ASP A 238 10.49 -17.41 -11.73
CA ASP A 238 9.44 -18.31 -12.23
C ASP A 238 9.92 -19.52 -13.05
N GLY A 239 11.24 -19.65 -13.22
CA GLY A 239 11.87 -20.74 -13.96
C GLY A 239 11.80 -20.60 -15.47
N THR A 240 11.23 -19.51 -15.99
CA THR A 240 11.25 -19.17 -17.41
C THR A 240 12.47 -18.31 -17.76
N SER A 241 12.58 -17.92 -19.03
CA SER A 241 13.58 -16.95 -19.47
C SER A 241 12.94 -15.91 -20.38
N GLY A 242 13.53 -14.73 -20.41
CA GLY A 242 13.08 -13.60 -21.19
C GLY A 242 12.77 -12.40 -20.31
N ILE A 243 12.45 -11.29 -20.94
CA ILE A 243 12.00 -10.06 -20.30
C ILE A 243 10.66 -9.69 -20.93
N ARG A 244 9.66 -9.38 -20.11
CA ARG A 244 8.39 -8.85 -20.60
C ARG A 244 8.58 -7.36 -20.88
N VAL A 245 8.07 -6.90 -22.03
CA VAL A 245 8.17 -5.49 -22.41
C VAL A 245 6.77 -4.93 -22.58
N ALA A 246 6.48 -3.86 -21.85
CA ALA A 246 5.28 -3.07 -22.02
C ALA A 246 5.63 -1.72 -22.63
N VAL A 247 4.98 -1.37 -23.75
CA VAL A 247 5.17 -0.09 -24.42
C VAL A 247 3.88 0.72 -24.29
N ASP A 248 3.93 1.79 -23.52
CA ASP A 248 2.90 2.81 -23.46
C ASP A 248 3.08 3.78 -24.63
N ARG A 249 2.18 3.69 -25.60
CA ARG A 249 2.09 4.62 -26.72
C ARG A 249 0.74 5.33 -26.72
N GLY A 250 0.08 5.44 -25.57
CA GLY A 250 -1.27 6.00 -25.45
C GLY A 250 -2.36 5.13 -26.08
N GLN A 251 -2.26 3.81 -25.99
CA GLN A 251 -3.26 2.88 -26.54
C GLN A 251 -4.54 2.80 -25.71
N GLY A 252 -4.59 3.42 -24.53
CA GLY A 252 -5.71 3.39 -23.59
C GLY A 252 -5.60 2.26 -22.57
N GLY A 253 -6.63 2.10 -21.74
CA GLY A 253 -6.56 1.20 -20.57
C GLY A 253 -5.60 1.78 -19.53
N ALA A 254 -4.68 0.95 -19.01
CA ALA A 254 -3.61 1.41 -18.12
C ALA A 254 -2.51 2.20 -18.84
N PHE A 255 -2.43 2.10 -20.18
CA PHE A 255 -1.37 2.72 -21.00
C PHE A 255 -1.84 4.02 -21.65
N THR A 256 -1.84 5.09 -20.85
CA THR A 256 -2.31 6.43 -21.23
C THR A 256 -1.22 7.50 -21.17
N GLY A 257 0.04 7.12 -20.94
CA GLY A 257 1.16 8.06 -20.83
C GLY A 257 1.57 8.60 -22.20
N GLY A 258 1.87 7.72 -23.16
CA GLY A 258 2.41 8.14 -24.45
C GLY A 258 1.44 9.02 -25.23
N ASN A 259 1.91 10.13 -25.78
CA ASN A 259 1.09 11.09 -26.53
C ASN A 259 1.79 11.73 -27.74
N LEU A 260 0.98 12.40 -28.57
CA LEU A 260 1.47 13.24 -29.66
C LEU A 260 2.13 14.47 -29.06
N VAL A 261 3.38 14.72 -29.42
CA VAL A 261 4.12 15.94 -29.11
C VAL A 261 3.88 16.93 -30.26
N PRO A 262 3.30 18.12 -30.00
CA PRO A 262 3.06 19.11 -31.04
C PRO A 262 4.37 19.74 -31.50
N ASP A 263 4.95 19.20 -32.57
CA ASP A 263 6.09 19.77 -33.26
C ASP A 263 5.93 19.57 -34.78
N ALA A 264 6.04 20.66 -35.54
CA ALA A 264 5.65 20.68 -36.94
C ALA A 264 6.72 20.09 -37.87
N ASP A 265 7.98 20.09 -37.46
CA ASP A 265 9.07 19.48 -38.23
C ASP A 265 9.48 18.11 -37.69
N GLY A 266 9.04 17.73 -36.49
CA GLY A 266 9.34 16.43 -35.86
C GLY A 266 10.81 16.28 -35.48
N VAL A 267 11.53 17.39 -35.29
CA VAL A 267 12.97 17.38 -35.04
C VAL A 267 13.27 17.83 -33.62
N ILE A 268 13.89 16.94 -32.84
CA ILE A 268 14.51 17.32 -31.58
C ILE A 268 15.77 18.13 -31.88
N ALA A 269 15.69 19.46 -31.79
CA ALA A 269 16.65 20.41 -32.36
C ALA A 269 18.09 20.23 -31.81
N ASP A 270 18.21 19.81 -30.55
CA ASP A 270 19.49 19.58 -29.86
C ASP A 270 19.78 18.09 -29.59
N GLY A 271 18.99 17.19 -30.22
CA GLY A 271 19.04 15.74 -30.01
C GLY A 271 18.56 15.28 -28.63
N VAL A 272 18.55 13.95 -28.43
CA VAL A 272 18.01 13.27 -27.22
C VAL A 272 18.81 13.52 -25.93
N SER A 273 19.93 14.24 -26.00
CA SER A 273 20.72 14.66 -24.83
C SER A 273 20.66 16.17 -24.59
N GLY A 274 19.89 16.90 -25.41
CA GLY A 274 19.78 18.35 -25.39
C GLY A 274 18.68 18.88 -24.49
N GLY A 275 18.60 20.22 -24.42
CA GLY A 275 17.58 20.93 -23.64
C GLY A 275 16.16 20.73 -24.19
N ASP A 276 16.05 20.50 -25.49
CA ASP A 276 14.79 20.27 -26.19
C ASP A 276 14.13 18.95 -25.75
N PHE A 277 14.84 17.81 -25.84
CA PHE A 277 14.34 16.52 -25.31
C PHE A 277 13.97 16.60 -23.82
N THR A 278 14.80 17.28 -23.03
CA THR A 278 14.52 17.43 -21.58
C THR A 278 13.23 18.22 -21.35
N SER A 279 12.97 19.23 -22.18
CA SER A 279 11.76 20.06 -22.11
C SER A 279 10.51 19.30 -22.59
N ILE A 280 10.66 18.47 -23.64
CA ILE A 280 9.61 17.55 -24.11
C ILE A 280 9.28 16.53 -23.01
N LYS A 281 10.27 15.83 -22.45
CA LYS A 281 10.07 14.90 -21.33
C LYS A 281 9.37 15.58 -20.16
N ALA A 282 9.84 16.76 -19.74
CA ALA A 282 9.25 17.47 -18.61
C ALA A 282 7.78 17.89 -18.84
N ALA A 283 7.36 18.06 -20.10
CA ALA A 283 6.00 18.45 -20.45
C ALA A 283 5.04 17.26 -20.60
N ASN A 284 5.55 16.07 -20.93
CA ASN A 284 4.72 14.92 -21.30
C ASN A 284 4.86 13.73 -20.32
N PHE A 285 6.00 13.57 -19.65
CA PHE A 285 6.24 12.44 -18.75
C PHE A 285 5.76 12.73 -17.33
N ALA A 286 4.80 11.94 -16.84
CA ALA A 286 4.25 12.10 -15.51
C ALA A 286 5.26 11.71 -14.41
N ALA A 287 5.34 12.52 -13.35
CA ALA A 287 6.31 12.32 -12.27
C ALA A 287 6.17 10.97 -11.54
N ASN A 288 4.97 10.38 -11.51
CA ASN A 288 4.72 9.08 -10.89
C ASN A 288 5.24 7.88 -11.72
N ARG A 289 5.87 8.14 -12.87
CA ARG A 289 6.46 7.14 -13.78
C ARG A 289 7.99 7.17 -13.78
N GLU A 290 8.59 8.20 -13.18
CA GLU A 290 10.04 8.31 -13.02
C GLU A 290 10.58 7.13 -12.19
N GLY A 291 11.66 6.51 -12.67
CA GLY A 291 12.27 5.34 -12.05
C GLY A 291 11.66 4.00 -12.46
N VAL A 292 10.46 4.00 -13.07
CA VAL A 292 9.79 2.78 -13.54
C VAL A 292 9.74 2.71 -15.07
N PHE A 293 9.37 3.82 -15.71
CA PHE A 293 9.29 3.90 -17.17
C PHE A 293 10.56 4.49 -17.77
N HIS A 294 11.00 3.91 -18.88
CA HIS A 294 11.99 4.50 -19.76
C HIS A 294 11.29 5.37 -20.82
N TYR A 295 11.48 6.68 -20.71
CA TYR A 295 10.92 7.65 -21.66
C TYR A 295 11.73 7.67 -22.97
N VAL A 296 11.02 7.59 -24.10
CA VAL A 296 11.56 7.49 -25.46
C VAL A 296 10.93 8.52 -26.37
#